data_AF-A0A1Y1NKC0-F1
#
_entry.id   AF-A0A1Y1NKC0-F1
#
_cell.length_a   1.000
_cell.length_b   1.000
_cell.length_c   1.000
_cell.angle_alpha   90.00
_cell.angle_beta   90.00
_cell.angle_gamma   90.00
#
_symmetry.space_group_name_H-M   'P 1'
#
loop_
_entity.id
_entity.type
_entity.pdbx_description
1 polymer ?
#
loop_
_entity_poly.entity_id
_entity_poly.type
_entity_poly.pdbx_seq_one_letter_code
_entity_poly.pdbx_strand_id
1 'polypeptide(L)'
;GTNQGSFSRCYNKNGPYAPFCRPSYNSSIYTGNTYYVTWDPDYYNKSAATLNSTYFVSVRLDYLNTTSNEYVLLETIDKSVPAKWGYFPLAVDGKYLKGQKHANNITITLMGHDTENSIAYNNKSIPLPVVVSNPPLDPTAPSNAPKGKTLTIALPVTLGVIALIL
;
A
#
# COMPACT_ATOMS: atom_id res chain seq x y z
N GLY A 1 8.59 -18.88 16.99
CA GLY A 1 7.82 -17.77 17.58
C GLY A 1 6.81 -17.30 16.56
N THR A 2 5.53 -17.30 16.90
CA THR A 2 4.47 -16.80 16.02
C THR A 2 4.44 -15.27 16.11
N ASN A 3 5.00 -14.58 15.12
CA ASN A 3 4.95 -13.13 14.96
C ASN A 3 3.52 -12.68 14.60
N GLN A 4 2.58 -12.87 15.53
CA GLN A 4 1.26 -12.26 15.43
C GLN A 4 1.42 -10.83 15.92
N GLY A 5 1.53 -9.89 14.96
CA GLY A 5 1.50 -8.47 15.29
C GLY A 5 0.27 -8.16 16.15
N SER A 6 0.49 -7.54 17.30
CA SER A 6 -0.61 -7.05 18.13
C SER A 6 -1.15 -5.79 17.48
N PHE A 7 -2.28 -5.91 16.79
CA PHE A 7 -3.00 -4.75 16.28
C PHE A 7 -4.01 -4.31 17.34
N SER A 8 -4.00 -3.03 17.70
CA SER A 8 -5.10 -2.44 18.43
C SER A 8 -6.40 -2.65 17.65
N ARG A 9 -7.48 -3.05 18.32
CA ARG A 9 -8.80 -3.18 17.69
C ARG A 9 -9.14 -1.89 16.94
N CYS A 10 -9.61 -2.02 15.70
CA CYS A 10 -10.06 -0.88 14.92
C CYS A 10 -11.41 -0.37 15.45
N TYR A 11 -11.52 0.96 15.57
CA TYR A 11 -12.74 1.66 15.98
C TYR A 11 -13.04 2.74 14.93
N ASN A 12 -13.84 2.40 13.93
CA ASN A 12 -14.24 3.31 12.85
C ASN A 12 -15.57 2.89 12.20
N LYS A 13 -16.69 2.93 12.93
CA LYS A 13 -18.00 2.58 12.37
C LYS A 13 -18.56 3.61 11.38
N ASN A 14 -18.25 4.89 11.59
CA ASN A 14 -18.96 6.01 10.95
C ASN A 14 -18.03 7.08 10.35
N GLY A 15 -16.72 6.85 10.32
CA GLY A 15 -15.79 7.79 9.71
C GLY A 15 -15.92 7.84 8.17
N PRO A 16 -15.20 8.76 7.52
CA PRO A 16 -15.31 9.04 6.09
C PRO A 16 -14.94 7.84 5.20
N TYR A 17 -14.07 6.96 5.71
CA TYR A 17 -13.71 5.68 5.09
C TYR A 17 -14.06 4.50 5.99
N ALA A 18 -15.17 4.58 6.72
CA ALA A 18 -15.65 3.44 7.47
C ALA A 18 -15.89 2.23 6.55
N PRO A 19 -15.54 1.00 6.99
CA PRO A 19 -15.10 0.67 8.33
C PRO A 19 -13.58 0.65 8.55
N PHE A 20 -12.76 1.13 7.60
CA PHE A 20 -11.31 0.91 7.59
C PHE A 20 -10.55 1.67 8.68
N CYS A 21 -9.52 1.05 9.24
CA CYS A 21 -8.47 1.75 10.00
C CYS A 21 -7.10 1.70 9.30
N ARG A 22 -6.80 0.60 8.61
CA ARG A 22 -5.56 0.42 7.84
C ARG A 22 -5.86 -0.34 6.54
N PRO A 23 -5.17 -0.03 5.43
CA PRO A 23 -4.27 1.11 5.25
C PRO A 23 -4.99 2.46 5.41
N SER A 24 -4.25 3.56 5.55
CA SER A 24 -4.87 4.88 5.57
C SER A 24 -5.19 5.35 4.15
N TYR A 25 -6.15 6.27 4.03
CA TYR A 25 -6.49 6.92 2.77
C TYR A 25 -5.24 7.40 2.02
N ASN A 26 -5.14 7.06 0.74
CA ASN A 26 -4.03 7.40 -0.16
C ASN A 26 -2.64 6.98 0.33
N SER A 27 -2.54 6.02 1.24
CA SER A 27 -1.24 5.47 1.63
C SER A 27 -0.67 4.54 0.55
N SER A 28 0.65 4.40 0.57
CA SER A 28 1.36 3.45 -0.28
C SER A 28 1.45 2.08 0.36
N ILE A 29 1.15 1.05 -0.42
CA ILE A 29 1.41 -0.35 -0.10
C ILE A 29 2.39 -0.92 -1.12
N TYR A 30 3.40 -1.65 -0.64
CA TYR A 30 4.51 -2.10 -1.46
C TYR A 30 4.35 -3.54 -1.93
N THR A 31 4.69 -3.79 -3.19
CA THR A 31 4.73 -5.15 -3.76
C THR A 31 5.70 -6.04 -2.98
N GLY A 32 5.37 -7.33 -2.89
CA GLY A 32 6.15 -8.33 -2.14
C GLY A 32 5.90 -8.35 -0.64
N ASN A 33 5.15 -7.37 -0.10
CA ASN A 33 4.79 -7.32 1.32
C ASN A 33 3.34 -7.79 1.55
N THR A 34 3.08 -8.26 2.77
CA THR A 34 1.72 -8.53 3.26
C THR A 34 1.27 -7.39 4.17
N TYR A 35 0.17 -6.74 3.81
CA TYR A 35 -0.46 -5.69 4.62
C TYR A 35 -1.72 -6.23 5.28
N TYR A 36 -1.98 -5.80 6.51
CA TYR A 36 -3.22 -6.12 7.20
C TYR A 36 -4.25 -5.03 6.91
N VAL A 37 -5.23 -5.36 6.08
CA VAL A 37 -6.41 -4.52 5.88
C VAL A 37 -7.28 -4.67 7.12
N THR A 38 -7.44 -3.62 7.91
CA THR A 38 -8.16 -3.66 9.20
C THR A 38 -9.43 -2.83 9.15
N TRP A 39 -10.47 -3.30 9.84
CA TRP A 39 -11.76 -2.64 9.92
C TRP A 39 -12.41 -2.79 11.29
N ASP A 40 -13.40 -1.94 11.58
CA ASP A 40 -14.20 -2.02 12.79
C ASP A 40 -15.05 -3.31 12.79
N PRO A 41 -14.77 -4.31 13.65
CA PRO A 41 -15.46 -5.59 13.62
C PRO A 41 -16.97 -5.49 13.82
N ASP A 42 -17.44 -4.40 14.44
CA ASP A 42 -18.86 -4.24 14.71
C ASP A 42 -19.65 -3.68 13.51
N TYR A 43 -18.97 -3.22 12.46
CA TYR A 43 -19.61 -2.68 11.25
C TYR A 43 -20.55 -3.71 10.60
N TYR A 44 -20.13 -4.98 10.56
CA TYR A 44 -20.90 -6.08 9.98
C TYR A 44 -21.73 -6.86 11.01
N ASN A 45 -21.74 -6.44 12.27
CA ASN A 45 -22.39 -7.20 13.34
C ASN A 45 -23.91 -7.28 13.19
N LYS A 46 -24.53 -6.24 12.59
CA LYS A 46 -25.97 -6.25 12.26
C LYS A 46 -26.34 -7.37 11.29
N SER A 47 -25.45 -7.73 10.37
CA SER A 47 -25.69 -8.80 9.40
C SER A 47 -25.55 -10.20 10.04
N ALA A 48 -24.57 -10.38 10.93
CA ALA A 48 -24.36 -11.64 11.66
C ALA A 48 -25.46 -11.93 12.69
N ALA A 49 -25.87 -10.91 13.46
CA ALA A 49 -26.87 -11.05 14.53
C ALA A 49 -28.27 -11.43 14.01
N THR A 50 -28.57 -11.12 12.75
CA THR A 50 -29.88 -11.44 12.14
C THR A 50 -29.94 -12.89 11.63
N LEU A 51 -28.78 -13.54 11.43
CA LEU A 51 -28.69 -14.83 10.72
C LEU A 51 -28.24 -16.01 11.60
N ASN A 52 -27.94 -15.80 12.89
CA ASN A 52 -27.34 -16.81 13.78
C ASN A 52 -26.12 -17.53 13.16
N SER A 53 -25.45 -16.89 12.20
CA SER A 53 -24.38 -17.47 11.38
C SER A 53 -23.13 -16.59 11.42
N THR A 54 -21.99 -17.16 11.05
CA THR A 54 -20.74 -16.39 10.94
C THR A 54 -20.81 -15.56 9.66
N TYR A 55 -20.70 -14.24 9.80
CA TYR A 55 -20.54 -13.34 8.66
C TYR A 55 -19.07 -13.25 8.26
N PHE A 56 -18.80 -13.31 6.96
CA PHE A 56 -17.45 -13.32 6.40
C PHE A 56 -17.19 -12.06 5.58
N VAL A 57 -15.91 -11.72 5.44
CA VAL A 57 -15.41 -10.61 4.64
C VAL A 57 -14.33 -11.10 3.69
N SER A 58 -14.48 -10.80 2.40
CA SER A 58 -13.45 -10.91 1.38
C SER A 58 -13.00 -9.53 0.90
N VAL A 59 -11.88 -9.48 0.17
CA VAL A 59 -11.31 -8.23 -0.34
C VAL A 59 -11.43 -8.20 -1.85
N ARG A 60 -11.94 -7.07 -2.36
CA ARG A 60 -11.96 -6.73 -3.78
C ARG A 60 -11.03 -5.55 -4.03
N LEU A 61 -10.25 -5.66 -5.10
CA LEU A 61 -9.36 -4.63 -5.61
C LEU A 61 -9.88 -4.14 -6.97
N ASP A 62 -9.96 -2.84 -7.14
CA ASP A 62 -10.26 -2.20 -8.42
C ASP A 62 -9.13 -1.22 -8.77
N TYR A 63 -8.79 -1.08 -10.06
CA TYR A 63 -7.80 -0.10 -10.53
C TYR A 63 -8.49 0.99 -11.35
N LEU A 64 -7.94 2.20 -11.34
CA LEU A 64 -8.44 3.28 -12.18
C LEU A 64 -8.00 3.04 -13.63
N ASN A 65 -8.93 2.75 -14.52
CA ASN A 65 -8.69 2.75 -15.95
C ASN A 65 -8.69 4.21 -16.44
N THR A 66 -7.51 4.75 -16.74
CA THR A 66 -7.35 6.15 -17.15
C THR A 66 -7.94 6.46 -18.53
N THR A 67 -8.18 5.44 -19.35
CA THR A 67 -8.79 5.63 -20.67
C THR A 67 -10.30 5.85 -20.56
N SER A 68 -10.99 5.06 -19.71
CA SER A 68 -12.43 5.21 -19.47
C SER A 68 -12.76 6.13 -18.30
N ASN A 69 -11.76 6.47 -17.48
CA ASN A 69 -11.91 7.19 -16.21
C ASN A 69 -12.83 6.46 -15.21
N GLU A 70 -12.80 5.12 -15.21
CA GLU A 70 -13.62 4.28 -14.34
C GLU A 70 -12.77 3.30 -13.54
N TYR A 71 -13.22 2.97 -12.32
CA TYR A 71 -12.64 1.88 -11.54
C TYR A 71 -13.12 0.53 -12.07
N VAL A 72 -12.18 -0.31 -12.50
CA VAL A 72 -12.45 -1.62 -13.09
C VAL A 72 -11.85 -2.70 -12.21
N LEU A 73 -12.50 -3.87 -12.15
CA LEU A 73 -12.04 -5.02 -11.37
C LEU A 73 -10.59 -5.36 -11.71
N LEU A 74 -9.76 -5.40 -10.65
CA LEU A 74 -8.40 -5.90 -10.70
C LEU A 74 -8.35 -7.34 -10.21
N GLU A 75 -8.90 -7.61 -9.02
CA GLU A 75 -9.01 -8.94 -8.44
C GLU A 75 -10.07 -8.97 -7.33
N THR A 76 -10.81 -10.08 -7.24
CA THR A 76 -11.53 -10.45 -6.01
C THR A 76 -10.77 -11.59 -5.39
N ILE A 77 -10.31 -11.42 -4.15
CA ILE A 77 -9.52 -12.46 -3.48
C ILE A 77 -10.45 -13.60 -3.10
N ASP A 78 -10.15 -14.80 -3.63
CA ASP A 78 -10.90 -16.04 -3.39
C ASP A 78 -10.55 -16.64 -2.01
N LYS A 79 -10.70 -15.79 -1.00
CA LYS A 79 -10.54 -16.10 0.41
C LYS A 79 -11.30 -15.07 1.21
N SER A 80 -11.95 -15.56 2.25
CA SER A 80 -12.65 -14.73 3.23
C SER A 80 -12.15 -15.02 4.63
N VAL A 81 -12.48 -14.12 5.55
CA VAL A 81 -12.23 -14.27 6.98
C VAL A 81 -13.48 -13.87 7.76
N PRO A 82 -13.71 -14.42 8.96
CA PRO A 82 -14.80 -13.96 9.81
C PRO A 82 -14.73 -12.45 10.05
N ALA A 83 -15.84 -11.74 9.82
CA ALA A 83 -15.92 -10.28 9.96
C ALA A 83 -15.50 -9.79 11.36
N LYS A 84 -15.77 -10.61 12.38
CA LYS A 84 -15.40 -10.36 13.78
C LYS A 84 -13.89 -10.28 14.03
N TRP A 85 -13.05 -10.78 13.13
CA TRP A 85 -11.59 -10.68 13.26
C TRP A 85 -11.09 -9.26 13.10
N GLY A 86 -11.79 -8.42 12.31
CA GLY A 86 -11.37 -7.03 12.09
C GLY A 86 -10.13 -6.85 11.22
N TYR A 87 -9.63 -7.92 10.58
CA TYR A 87 -8.51 -7.81 9.66
C TYR A 87 -8.48 -8.89 8.59
N PHE A 88 -7.87 -8.56 7.44
CA PHE A 88 -7.58 -9.47 6.33
C PHE A 88 -6.11 -9.29 5.90
N PRO A 89 -5.30 -10.37 5.85
CA PRO A 89 -3.93 -10.29 5.34
C PRO A 89 -3.94 -10.23 3.80
N LEU A 90 -3.60 -9.06 3.26
CA LEU A 90 -3.49 -8.78 1.84
C LEU A 90 -2.02 -8.89 1.40
N ALA A 91 -1.69 -9.96 0.67
CA ALA A 91 -0.42 -10.05 -0.03
C ALA A 91 -0.46 -9.12 -1.26
N VAL A 92 0.48 -8.19 -1.36
CA VAL A 92 0.53 -7.20 -2.45
C VAL A 92 1.39 -7.76 -3.58
N ASP A 93 0.73 -8.34 -4.58
CA ASP A 93 1.38 -8.95 -5.73
C ASP A 93 1.81 -7.89 -6.77
N GLY A 94 2.93 -8.14 -7.47
CA GLY A 94 3.42 -7.27 -8.54
C GLY A 94 2.42 -7.08 -9.68
N LYS A 95 1.49 -8.03 -9.90
CA LYS A 95 0.39 -7.91 -10.87
C LYS A 95 -0.51 -6.71 -10.59
N TYR A 96 -0.58 -6.24 -9.34
CA TYR A 96 -1.37 -5.07 -8.97
C TYR A 96 -0.80 -3.76 -9.50
N LEU A 97 0.43 -3.74 -9.99
CA LEU A 97 0.98 -2.61 -10.74
C LEU A 97 0.35 -2.45 -12.13
N LYS A 98 -0.38 -3.46 -12.64
CA LYS A 98 -1.07 -3.39 -13.95
C LYS A 98 -0.14 -2.95 -15.09
N GLY A 99 1.09 -3.46 -15.12
CA GLY A 99 2.11 -3.12 -16.12
C GLY A 99 2.74 -1.73 -15.96
N GLN A 100 2.33 -0.95 -14.95
CA GLN A 100 2.98 0.32 -14.61
C GLN A 100 4.38 0.06 -14.03
N LYS A 101 5.34 0.92 -14.38
CA LYS A 101 6.74 0.74 -13.97
C LYS A 101 6.99 1.00 -12.48
N HIS A 102 6.21 1.91 -11.88
CA HIS A 102 6.50 2.41 -10.53
C HIS A 102 5.33 2.28 -9.57
N ALA A 103 4.13 2.74 -9.97
CA ALA A 103 2.97 2.76 -9.10
C ALA A 103 1.66 2.63 -9.88
N ASN A 104 0.63 2.14 -9.19
CA ASN A 104 -0.74 2.05 -9.69
C ASN A 104 -1.73 2.45 -8.58
N ASN A 105 -2.72 3.27 -8.93
CA ASN A 105 -3.78 3.68 -8.02
C ASN A 105 -4.88 2.62 -8.03
N ILE A 106 -5.17 2.07 -6.86
CA ILE A 106 -6.23 1.07 -6.68
C ILE A 106 -7.15 1.46 -5.54
N THR A 107 -8.29 0.79 -5.45
CA THR A 107 -9.17 0.86 -4.30
C THR A 107 -9.35 -0.50 -3.67
N ILE A 108 -9.35 -0.55 -2.34
CA ILE A 108 -9.67 -1.73 -1.55
C ILE A 108 -11.14 -1.62 -1.12
N THR A 109 -11.94 -2.64 -1.40
CA THR A 109 -13.32 -2.74 -0.95
C THR A 109 -13.50 -4.02 -0.14
N LEU A 110 -14.10 -3.92 1.04
CA LEU A 110 -14.48 -5.07 1.85
C LEU A 110 -15.85 -5.56 1.42
N MET A 111 -15.94 -6.85 1.11
CA MET A 111 -17.12 -7.51 0.59
C MET A 111 -17.65 -8.45 1.67
N GLY A 112 -18.78 -8.09 2.27
CA GLY A 112 -19.42 -8.85 3.34
C GLY A 112 -20.44 -9.87 2.82
N HIS A 113 -20.40 -11.09 3.32
CA HIS A 113 -21.24 -12.19 2.86
C HIS A 113 -21.45 -13.27 3.94
N ASP A 114 -22.53 -14.07 3.80
CA ASP A 114 -22.90 -15.08 4.79
C ASP A 114 -22.18 -16.43 4.59
N THR A 115 -21.70 -16.68 3.38
CA THR A 115 -21.06 -17.95 2.98
C THR A 115 -19.56 -17.77 2.88
N GLU A 116 -18.77 -18.60 3.55
CA GLU A 116 -17.30 -18.54 3.47
C GLU A 116 -16.82 -18.64 2.00
N ASN A 117 -15.87 -17.77 1.64
CA ASN A 117 -15.23 -17.68 0.32
C ASN A 117 -16.21 -17.41 -0.85
N SER A 118 -17.35 -16.78 -0.56
CA SER A 118 -18.27 -16.30 -1.60
C SER A 118 -17.79 -15.00 -2.23
N ILE A 119 -17.95 -14.89 -3.55
CA ILE A 119 -17.82 -13.62 -4.30
C ILE A 119 -19.14 -12.82 -4.35
N ALA A 120 -20.27 -13.49 -4.09
CA ALA A 120 -21.56 -12.82 -3.94
C ALA A 120 -21.60 -12.15 -2.57
N TYR A 121 -21.93 -10.85 -2.55
CA TYR A 121 -21.89 -10.01 -1.36
C TYR A 121 -23.28 -9.49 -1.01
N ASN A 122 -23.54 -9.39 0.29
CA ASN A 122 -24.76 -8.82 0.85
C ASN A 122 -24.56 -7.35 1.23
N ASN A 123 -23.33 -6.99 1.59
CA ASN A 123 -22.93 -5.64 2.00
C ASN A 123 -21.51 -5.37 1.51
N LYS A 124 -21.18 -4.13 1.20
CA LYS A 124 -19.82 -3.71 0.87
C LYS A 124 -19.45 -2.42 1.60
N SER A 125 -18.17 -2.27 1.93
CA SER A 125 -17.66 -0.98 2.38
C SER A 125 -17.67 0.03 1.23
N ILE A 126 -17.42 1.29 1.56
CA ILE A 126 -16.97 2.22 0.53
C ILE A 126 -15.58 1.80 0.01
N PRO A 127 -15.20 2.17 -1.22
CA PRO A 127 -13.85 1.93 -1.70
C PRO A 127 -12.83 2.80 -0.95
N LEU A 128 -11.73 2.20 -0.48
CA LEU A 128 -10.60 2.89 0.13
C LEU A 128 -9.46 3.07 -0.90
N PRO A 129 -9.18 4.29 -1.36
CA PRO A 129 -8.06 4.56 -2.26
C PRO A 129 -6.70 4.32 -1.60
N VAL A 130 -5.83 3.59 -2.30
CA VAL A 130 -4.44 3.33 -1.94
C VAL A 130 -3.56 3.32 -3.19
N VAL A 131 -2.24 3.46 -3.00
CA VAL A 131 -1.26 3.40 -4.08
C VAL A 131 -0.45 2.13 -3.94
N VAL A 132 -0.51 1.23 -4.93
CA VAL A 132 0.43 0.13 -5.02
C VAL A 132 1.71 0.66 -5.66
N SER A 133 2.86 0.38 -5.05
CA SER A 133 4.18 0.78 -5.58
C SER A 133 5.19 -0.35 -5.44
N ASN A 134 6.23 -0.32 -6.25
CA ASN A 134 7.46 -1.04 -5.89
C ASN A 134 8.04 -0.48 -4.58
N PRO A 135 8.66 -1.32 -3.73
CA PRO A 135 9.40 -0.84 -2.57
C PRO A 135 10.41 0.24 -3.02
N PRO A 136 10.58 1.32 -2.25
CA PRO A 136 11.69 2.22 -2.50
C PRO A 136 13.00 1.42 -2.42
N LEU A 137 13.92 1.69 -3.35
CA LEU A 137 15.28 1.21 -3.20
C LEU A 137 15.79 1.73 -1.86
N ASP A 138 16.53 0.91 -1.11
CA ASP A 138 17.32 1.42 0.01
C ASP A 138 18.05 2.67 -0.47
N PRO A 139 18.08 3.77 0.31
CA PRO A 139 18.84 4.94 -0.10
C PRO A 139 20.27 4.48 -0.32
N THR A 140 20.66 4.37 -1.60
CA THR A 140 21.99 3.96 -2.00
C THR A 140 22.94 4.78 -1.16
N ALA A 141 23.79 4.11 -0.37
CA ALA A 141 24.79 4.80 0.44
C ALA A 141 25.44 5.86 -0.46
N PRO A 142 25.52 7.14 -0.02
CA PRO A 142 25.95 8.23 -0.88
C PRO A 142 27.21 7.77 -1.61
N SER A 143 27.14 7.76 -2.95
CA SER A 143 28.29 7.41 -3.79
C SER A 143 29.45 8.21 -3.24
N ASN A 144 30.51 7.51 -2.80
CA ASN A 144 31.71 8.16 -2.31
C ASN A 144 32.18 9.07 -3.46
N ALA A 145 31.86 10.36 -3.38
CA ALA A 145 32.39 11.34 -4.29
C ALA A 145 33.91 11.14 -4.30
N PRO A 146 34.55 10.98 -5.47
CA PRO A 146 35.99 10.80 -5.51
C PRO A 146 36.60 11.94 -4.70
N LYS A 147 37.29 11.61 -3.61
CA LYS A 147 37.99 12.57 -2.76
C LYS A 147 38.99 13.27 -3.67
N GLY A 148 38.63 14.47 -4.11
CA GLY A 148 39.34 15.19 -5.14
C GLY A 148 40.80 15.40 -4.74
N LYS A 149 41.72 14.85 -5.53
CA LYS A 149 42.93 15.60 -5.86
C LYS A 149 42.41 16.83 -6.61
N THR A 150 42.45 17.96 -5.91
CA THR A 150 42.17 19.29 -6.45
C THR A 150 42.76 19.41 -7.85
N LEU A 151 41.90 19.65 -8.83
CA LEU A 151 42.27 20.13 -10.15
C LEU A 151 42.78 21.57 -9.98
N THR A 152 44.05 21.76 -9.63
CA THR A 152 44.70 23.07 -9.76
C THR A 152 45.15 23.22 -11.21
N ILE A 153 44.21 23.47 -12.11
CA ILE A 153 44.52 24.01 -13.43
C ILE A 153 44.14 25.49 -13.39
N ALA A 154 45.15 26.31 -13.66
CA ALA A 154 45.11 27.76 -13.93
C ALA A 154 45.07 28.73 -12.73
N LEU A 155 46.27 29.14 -12.29
CA LEU A 155 46.65 30.56 -12.13
C LEU A 155 48.20 30.63 -12.26
N PRO A 156 48.80 31.71 -12.78
CA PRO A 156 49.38 31.75 -14.12
C PRO A 156 50.90 32.00 -14.06
N VAL A 157 51.53 31.92 -15.22
CA VAL A 157 52.97 32.02 -15.56
C VAL A 157 53.65 33.36 -15.16
N THR A 158 53.47 33.86 -13.93
CA THR A 158 53.91 35.23 -13.55
C THR A 158 54.91 35.30 -12.39
N LEU A 159 55.21 34.19 -11.71
CA LEU A 159 56.23 34.17 -10.63
C LEU A 159 57.62 33.68 -11.08
N GLY A 160 57.80 33.25 -12.33
CA GLY A 160 59.07 32.70 -12.83
C GLY A 160 60.05 33.72 -13.42
N VAL A 161 59.69 35.00 -13.55
CA VAL A 161 60.53 36.04 -14.18
C VAL A 161 61.39 36.80 -13.17
N ILE A 162 61.10 36.72 -11.87
CA ILE A 162 61.83 37.48 -10.84
C ILE A 162 63.20 36.85 -10.49
N ALA A 163 63.45 35.59 -10.86
CA ALA A 163 64.73 34.92 -10.60
C ALA A 163 65.85 35.21 -11.64
N LEU A 164 65.62 36.09 -12.62
CA LEU A 164 66.61 36.41 -13.67
C LEU A 164 67.22 37.82 -13.55
N ILE A 165 66.92 38.58 -12.48
CA ILE A 165 67.42 39.97 -12.29
C ILE A 165 68.15 40.17 -10.94
N LEU A 166 68.72 39.10 -10.34
CA LEU A 166 69.61 39.23 -9.18
C LEU A 166 70.90 38.43 -9.37
#